data_AF-A0A370I565-F1
#
_entry.id   AF-A0A370I565-F1
#
_cell.length_a   1.000
_cell.length_b   1.000
_cell.length_c   1.000
_cell.angle_alpha   90.00
_cell.angle_beta   90.00
_cell.angle_gamma   90.00
#
_symmetry.space_group_name_H-M   'P 1'
#
loop_
_entity.id
_entity.type
_entity.pdbx_description
1 polymer ?
#
loop_
_entity_poly.entity_id
_entity_poly.type
_entity_poly.pdbx_seq_one_letter_code
_entity_poly.pdbx_strand_id
1 'polypeptide(L)'
;MGLREAWQRLTGHATPTDLDPDRPDLVVVVSSFDDAEAASAALARATDWTPDAPAVLRHHLRLPADRADQAVAIAAQDGYSPAHTEYRGDTVELALRRVQPLDALHCSQERSRMAGLAQRHDGVALGWDALQPGGKEIARPH
;
A
#
# COMPACT_ATOMS: atom_id res chain seq x y z
N MET A 1 6.10 -41.39 -7.16
CA MET A 1 4.62 -41.29 -7.17
C MET A 1 4.18 -40.98 -5.75
N GLY A 2 3.59 -39.85 -5.35
CA GLY A 2 3.25 -38.56 -5.94
C GLY A 2 2.63 -37.80 -4.76
N LEU A 3 3.31 -36.78 -4.21
CA LEU A 3 2.97 -35.37 -4.39
C LEU A 3 1.46 -35.11 -4.59
N ARG A 4 0.65 -35.07 -3.52
CA ARG A 4 -0.72 -34.52 -3.64
C ARG A 4 -1.53 -34.16 -2.38
N GLU A 5 -0.95 -33.92 -1.19
CA GLU A 5 -1.77 -33.69 0.02
C GLU A 5 -1.40 -32.48 0.89
N ALA A 6 -0.86 -31.40 0.33
CA ALA A 6 -0.46 -30.24 1.14
C ALA A 6 -0.84 -28.85 0.58
N TRP A 7 -1.99 -28.72 -0.11
CA TRP A 7 -2.34 -27.47 -0.82
C TRP A 7 -3.71 -26.84 -0.48
N GLN A 8 -4.35 -27.19 0.64
CA GLN A 8 -5.70 -26.65 0.96
C GLN A 8 -5.81 -25.83 2.25
N ARG A 9 -4.74 -25.15 2.71
CA ARG A 9 -4.84 -24.30 3.93
C ARG A 9 -4.20 -22.91 3.83
N LEU A 10 -4.28 -22.26 2.66
CA LEU A 10 -3.87 -20.85 2.52
C LEU A 10 -4.94 -19.94 1.88
N THR A 11 -6.23 -20.31 1.94
CA THR A 11 -7.28 -19.29 1.88
C THR A 11 -7.45 -18.71 3.27
N GLY A 12 -6.44 -17.94 3.69
CA GLY A 12 -6.56 -17.04 4.82
C GLY A 12 -7.65 -16.04 4.49
N HIS A 13 -8.85 -16.28 5.01
CA HIS A 13 -9.79 -15.21 5.25
C HIS A 13 -9.16 -14.34 6.35
N ALA A 14 -8.26 -13.44 5.95
CA ALA A 14 -7.86 -12.35 6.81
C ALA A 14 -9.13 -11.52 7.00
N THR A 15 -9.69 -11.58 8.20
CA THR A 15 -10.73 -10.67 8.67
C THR A 15 -10.33 -9.26 8.22
N PRO A 16 -11.23 -8.50 7.57
CA PRO A 16 -10.94 -7.12 7.20
C PRO A 16 -10.43 -6.42 8.44
N THR A 17 -9.17 -6.01 8.40
CA THR A 17 -8.58 -5.27 9.49
C THR A 17 -9.32 -3.93 9.48
N ASP A 18 -10.06 -3.66 10.55
CA ASP A 18 -11.17 -2.70 10.71
C ASP A 18 -10.73 -1.21 10.63
N LEU A 19 -9.79 -0.91 9.73
CA LEU A 19 -9.35 0.43 9.43
C LEU A 19 -10.04 0.89 8.15
N ASP A 20 -11.01 1.79 8.31
CA ASP A 20 -11.59 2.53 7.19
C ASP A 20 -10.49 3.38 6.51
N PRO A 21 -10.15 3.12 5.22
CA PRO A 21 -9.11 3.86 4.52
C PRO A 21 -9.48 5.30 4.18
N ASP A 22 -10.74 5.69 4.36
CA ASP A 22 -11.27 7.03 4.11
C ASP A 22 -11.46 7.85 5.39
N ARG A 23 -11.10 7.31 6.56
CA ARG A 23 -11.21 8.05 7.82
C ARG A 23 -10.31 9.31 7.78
N PRO A 24 -10.80 10.46 8.25
CA PRO A 24 -10.13 11.75 8.06
C PRO A 24 -8.92 11.99 8.97
N ASP A 25 -8.74 11.16 10.00
CA ASP A 25 -7.67 11.28 10.99
C ASP A 25 -6.47 10.35 10.69
N LEU A 26 -6.42 9.75 9.50
CA LEU A 26 -5.22 9.05 9.03
C LEU A 26 -4.07 10.04 8.83
N VAL A 27 -2.94 9.74 9.47
CA VAL A 27 -1.68 10.49 9.32
C VAL A 27 -0.60 9.56 8.80
N VAL A 28 0.33 10.10 8.00
CA VAL A 28 1.50 9.34 7.55
C VAL A 28 2.40 9.07 8.75
N VAL A 29 2.56 7.80 9.10
CA VAL A 29 3.42 7.36 10.23
C VAL A 29 4.77 6.82 9.76
N VAL A 30 4.85 6.38 8.50
CA VAL A 30 6.08 5.92 7.85
C VAL A 30 6.02 6.20 6.36
N SER A 31 7.19 6.40 5.75
CA SER A 31 7.33 6.60 4.30
C SER A 31 8.65 6.02 3.81
N SER A 32 8.79 5.81 2.51
CA SER A 32 10.08 5.56 1.88
C SER A 32 9.97 5.87 0.39
N PHE A 33 10.72 6.88 -0.04
CA PHE A 33 10.81 7.34 -1.42
C PHE A 33 12.24 7.27 -1.98
N ASP A 34 13.18 6.81 -1.15
CA ASP A 34 14.54 6.47 -1.57
C ASP A 34 14.54 4.99 -1.98
N ASP A 35 14.92 4.71 -3.23
CA ASP A 35 14.94 3.35 -3.75
C ASP A 35 16.04 2.49 -3.08
N ALA A 36 17.06 3.10 -2.50
CA ALA A 36 18.12 2.41 -1.76
C ALA A 36 17.72 2.10 -0.31
N GLU A 37 16.70 2.76 0.25
CA GLU A 37 16.27 2.54 1.63
C GLU A 37 15.57 1.18 1.76
N ALA A 38 16.06 0.38 2.71
CA ALA A 38 15.41 -0.87 3.08
C ALA A 38 14.11 -0.61 3.84
N ALA A 39 13.06 -1.37 3.58
CA ALA A 39 11.77 -1.21 4.28
C ALA A 39 11.91 -1.40 5.81
N SER A 40 12.82 -2.26 6.26
CA SER A 40 13.13 -2.42 7.69
C SER A 40 13.74 -1.15 8.30
N ALA A 41 14.59 -0.43 7.56
CA ALA A 41 15.17 0.82 8.02
C ALA A 41 14.09 1.92 8.11
N ALA A 42 13.21 2.01 7.10
CA ALA A 42 12.08 2.95 7.09
C ALA A 42 11.11 2.72 8.27
N LEU A 43 10.81 1.46 8.59
CA LEU A 43 9.98 1.11 9.75
C LEU A 43 10.71 1.38 11.08
N ALA A 44 12.00 1.08 11.18
CA ALA A 44 12.77 1.31 12.41
C ALA A 44 12.92 2.80 12.77
N ARG A 45 12.94 3.70 11.79
CA ARG A 45 12.97 5.16 12.01
C ARG A 45 11.60 5.77 12.33
N ALA A 46 10.51 5.02 12.14
CA ALA A 46 9.16 5.53 12.31
C ALA A 46 8.79 5.56 13.80
N THR A 47 8.65 6.76 14.37
CA THR A 47 8.35 6.94 15.80
C THR A 47 6.85 6.86 16.11
N ASP A 48 6.01 7.24 15.15
CA ASP A 48 4.54 7.29 15.31
C ASP A 48 3.85 6.03 14.76
N TRP A 49 4.61 5.09 14.19
CA TRP A 49 4.09 3.82 13.70
C TRP A 49 3.83 2.88 14.88
N THR A 50 2.61 2.34 14.93
CA THR A 50 2.20 1.31 15.88
C THR A 50 2.33 -0.07 15.20
N PRO A 51 3.28 -0.93 15.62
CA PRO A 51 3.43 -2.27 15.10
C PRO A 51 2.16 -3.11 15.29
N ASP A 52 1.92 -4.08 14.40
CA ASP A 52 0.77 -4.99 14.37
C ASP A 52 -0.62 -4.33 14.16
N ALA A 53 -0.75 -3.02 14.42
CA ALA A 53 -1.93 -2.27 14.08
C ALA A 53 -2.04 -2.11 12.54
N PRO A 54 -3.26 -2.11 11.99
CA PRO A 54 -3.46 -2.02 10.55
C PRO A 54 -3.03 -0.64 10.07
N ALA A 55 -2.52 -0.56 8.85
CA ALA A 55 -2.19 0.69 8.19
C ALA A 55 -2.79 0.72 6.78
N VAL A 56 -3.10 1.91 6.30
CA VAL A 56 -3.32 2.14 4.87
C VAL A 56 -1.96 2.26 4.22
N LEU A 57 -1.50 1.24 3.49
CA LEU A 57 -0.29 1.32 2.68
C LEU A 57 -0.64 1.97 1.34
N ARG A 58 0.01 3.08 0.99
CA ARG A 58 -0.12 3.77 -0.30
C ARG A 58 1.17 3.66 -1.10
N HIS A 59 1.05 3.29 -2.37
CA HIS A 59 2.15 3.29 -3.32
C HIS A 59 1.94 4.36 -4.36
N HIS A 60 2.96 5.18 -4.57
CA HIS A 60 2.94 6.30 -5.48
C HIS A 60 3.58 5.90 -6.80
N LEU A 61 2.82 6.01 -7.88
CA LEU A 61 3.23 5.67 -9.22
C LEU A 61 3.17 6.90 -10.11
N ARG A 62 4.06 6.97 -11.08
CA ARG A 62 3.92 7.87 -12.22
C ARG A 62 3.81 7.03 -13.49
N LEU A 63 2.71 7.16 -14.19
CA LEU A 63 2.39 6.41 -15.40
C LEU A 63 2.09 7.37 -16.56
N PRO A 64 2.16 6.93 -17.82
CA PRO A 64 1.47 7.60 -18.91
C PRO A 64 -0.05 7.67 -18.63
N ALA A 65 -0.69 8.79 -18.95
CA ALA A 65 -2.08 9.06 -18.61
C ALA A 65 -3.06 8.03 -19.20
N ASP A 66 -2.77 7.54 -20.41
CA ASP A 66 -3.56 6.54 -21.13
C ASP A 66 -3.44 5.12 -20.54
N ARG A 67 -2.48 4.89 -19.64
CA ARG A 67 -2.27 3.59 -18.97
C ARG A 67 -2.89 3.51 -17.57
N ALA A 68 -3.35 4.64 -17.02
CA ALA A 68 -3.85 4.75 -15.66
C ALA A 68 -4.95 3.74 -15.33
N ASP A 69 -6.02 3.73 -16.14
CA ASP A 69 -7.21 2.91 -15.88
C ASP A 69 -6.89 1.41 -15.91
N GLN A 70 -6.01 0.99 -16.83
CA GLN A 70 -5.58 -0.40 -16.94
C GLN A 70 -4.77 -0.83 -15.71
N ALA A 71 -3.84 0.03 -15.26
CA ALA A 71 -3.05 -0.25 -14.06
C ALA A 71 -3.94 -0.36 -12.81
N VAL A 72 -4.92 0.55 -12.67
CA VAL A 72 -5.93 0.51 -11.58
C VAL A 72 -6.74 -0.78 -11.64
N ALA A 73 -7.23 -1.17 -12.83
CA ALA A 73 -8.03 -2.38 -12.99
C ALA A 73 -7.26 -3.67 -12.66
N ILE A 74 -5.95 -3.71 -12.95
CA ILE A 74 -5.08 -4.84 -12.57
C ILE A 74 -4.83 -4.82 -11.05
N ALA A 75 -4.49 -3.67 -10.48
CA ALA A 75 -4.27 -3.56 -9.04
C ALA A 75 -5.51 -3.90 -8.22
N ALA A 76 -6.71 -3.57 -8.72
CA ALA A 76 -7.98 -3.93 -8.09
C ALA A 76 -8.17 -5.45 -7.93
N GLN A 77 -7.60 -6.26 -8.81
CA GLN A 77 -7.64 -7.73 -8.68
C GLN A 77 -6.85 -8.24 -7.46
N ASP A 78 -5.83 -7.49 -7.05
CA ASP A 78 -5.01 -7.75 -5.85
C ASP A 78 -5.55 -7.03 -4.59
N GLY A 79 -6.71 -6.38 -4.69
CA GLY A 79 -7.36 -5.69 -3.56
C GLY A 79 -6.88 -4.26 -3.31
N TYR A 80 -6.20 -3.62 -4.27
CA TYR A 80 -5.89 -2.20 -4.18
C TYR A 80 -7.07 -1.34 -4.65
N SER A 81 -7.14 -0.12 -4.12
CA SER A 81 -8.03 0.94 -4.61
C SER A 81 -7.24 2.21 -4.90
N PRO A 82 -7.67 3.08 -5.82
CA PRO A 82 -7.04 4.39 -5.99
C PRO A 82 -7.30 5.26 -4.75
N ALA A 83 -6.27 5.90 -4.24
CA ALA A 83 -6.34 6.91 -3.18
C ALA A 83 -6.27 8.34 -3.74
N HIS A 84 -5.52 8.51 -4.82
CA HIS A 84 -5.32 9.80 -5.47
C HIS A 84 -4.94 9.58 -6.94
N THR A 85 -5.43 10.45 -7.81
CA THR A 85 -5.11 10.45 -9.24
C THR A 85 -5.01 11.91 -9.70
N GLU A 86 -3.83 12.34 -10.15
CA GLU A 86 -3.61 13.68 -10.67
C GLU A 86 -2.98 13.61 -12.06
N TYR A 87 -3.69 14.13 -13.06
CA TYR A 87 -3.23 14.16 -14.45
C TYR A 87 -2.39 15.42 -14.71
N ARG A 88 -1.23 15.22 -15.34
CA ARG A 88 -0.30 16.27 -15.77
C ARG A 88 0.11 16.01 -17.22
N GLY A 89 -0.66 16.58 -18.16
CA GLY A 89 -0.46 16.36 -19.59
C GLY A 89 -0.58 14.88 -19.93
N ASP A 90 0.48 14.31 -20.51
CA ASP A 90 0.53 12.91 -20.94
C ASP A 90 0.91 11.94 -19.79
N THR A 91 1.04 12.43 -18.56
CA THR A 91 1.38 11.62 -17.38
C THR A 91 0.33 11.73 -16.28
N VAL A 92 0.29 10.75 -15.41
CA VAL A 92 -0.54 10.73 -14.20
C VAL A 92 0.31 10.36 -12.99
N GLU A 93 0.11 11.07 -11.89
CA GLU A 93 0.54 10.66 -10.55
C GLU A 93 -0.63 9.90 -9.91
N LEU A 94 -0.43 8.61 -9.65
CA LEU A 94 -1.44 7.68 -9.14
C LEU A 94 -0.96 7.10 -7.81
N ALA A 95 -1.76 7.27 -6.76
CA ALA A 95 -1.56 6.56 -5.50
C ALA A 95 -2.53 5.39 -5.40
N LEU A 96 -2.01 4.17 -5.28
CA LEU A 96 -2.80 2.96 -5.01
C LEU A 96 -2.68 2.59 -3.54
N ARG A 97 -3.80 2.26 -2.89
CA ARG A 97 -3.86 1.95 -1.46
C ARG A 97 -4.43 0.57 -1.15
N ARG A 98 -3.97 -0.01 -0.03
CA ARG A 98 -4.53 -1.22 0.56
C ARG A 98 -4.37 -1.19 2.09
N VAL A 99 -5.37 -1.67 2.81
CA VAL A 99 -5.32 -1.81 4.28
C VAL A 99 -4.66 -3.13 4.64
N GLN A 100 -3.59 -3.08 5.45
CA GLN A 100 -2.89 -4.26 5.97
C GLN A 100 -2.00 -3.93 7.17
N PRO A 101 -1.68 -4.89 8.05
CA PRO A 101 -0.55 -4.76 8.97
C PRO A 101 0.75 -4.58 8.18
N LEU A 102 1.72 -3.89 8.78
CA LEU A 102 3.03 -3.68 8.17
C LEU A 102 4.09 -4.54 8.85
N ASP A 103 4.92 -5.16 8.02
CA ASP A 103 6.26 -5.59 8.40
C ASP A 103 7.21 -5.39 7.23
N ALA A 104 8.51 -5.45 7.51
CA ALA A 104 9.54 -5.15 6.53
C ALA A 104 9.50 -6.08 5.30
N LEU A 105 9.11 -7.35 5.48
CA LEU A 105 9.06 -8.33 4.40
C LEU A 105 7.90 -8.00 3.46
N HIS A 106 6.69 -7.79 4.01
CA HIS A 106 5.52 -7.43 3.22
C HIS A 106 5.72 -6.07 2.53
N CYS A 107 6.25 -5.05 3.22
CA CYS A 107 6.54 -3.77 2.57
C CYS A 107 7.50 -3.92 1.38
N SER A 108 8.51 -4.79 1.50
CA SER A 108 9.45 -5.07 0.40
C SER A 108 8.79 -5.81 -0.78
N GLN A 109 7.91 -6.77 -0.48
CA GLN A 109 7.13 -7.50 -1.49
C GLN A 109 6.16 -6.60 -2.23
N GLU A 110 5.41 -5.76 -1.50
CA GLU A 110 4.43 -4.83 -2.06
C GLU A 110 5.12 -3.74 -2.92
N ARG A 111 6.26 -3.21 -2.46
CA ARG A 111 7.10 -2.33 -3.28
C ARG A 111 7.53 -3.00 -4.60
N SER A 112 7.96 -4.25 -4.54
CA SER A 112 8.35 -5.01 -5.75
C SER A 112 7.17 -5.25 -6.70
N ARG A 113 6.00 -5.57 -6.15
CA ARG A 113 4.75 -5.72 -6.91
C ARG A 113 4.40 -4.44 -7.64
N MET A 114 4.46 -3.30 -6.97
CA MET A 114 4.12 -2.00 -7.53
C MET A 114 5.14 -1.50 -8.55
N ALA A 115 6.43 -1.78 -8.34
CA ALA A 115 7.46 -1.54 -9.35
C ALA A 115 7.17 -2.35 -10.63
N GLY A 116 6.85 -3.64 -10.50
CA GLY A 116 6.50 -4.50 -11.63
C GLY A 116 5.16 -4.12 -12.30
N LEU A 117 4.19 -3.60 -11.55
CA LEU A 117 2.98 -3.01 -12.12
C LEU A 117 3.32 -1.79 -12.96
N ALA A 118 4.02 -0.81 -12.38
CA ALA A 118 4.37 0.43 -13.07
C ALA A 118 5.19 0.18 -14.33
N GLN A 119 6.20 -0.69 -14.26
CA GLN A 119 7.06 -1.01 -15.41
C GLN A 119 6.28 -1.62 -16.58
N ARG A 120 5.29 -2.50 -16.32
CA ARG A 120 4.44 -3.08 -17.38
C ARG A 120 3.52 -2.06 -18.06
N HIS A 121 3.36 -0.90 -17.44
CA HIS A 121 2.56 0.22 -17.93
C HIS A 121 3.42 1.43 -18.28
N ASP A 122 4.68 1.21 -18.66
CA ASP A 122 5.65 2.24 -19.08
C ASP A 122 5.85 3.36 -18.04
N GLY A 123 5.66 3.03 -16.76
CA GLY A 123 5.76 3.96 -15.65
C GLY A 123 6.80 3.58 -14.60
N VAL A 124 6.81 4.33 -13.50
CA VAL A 124 7.75 4.18 -12.39
C VAL A 124 7.02 4.20 -11.04
N ALA A 125 7.46 3.37 -10.10
CA ALA A 125 7.08 3.47 -8.70
C ALA A 125 8.00 4.48 -8.00
N LEU A 126 7.43 5.55 -7.47
CA LEU A 126 8.14 6.66 -6.84
C LEU A 126 8.46 6.39 -5.36
N GLY A 127 7.67 5.54 -4.70
CA GLY A 127 7.82 5.24 -3.29
C GLY A 127 6.52 4.81 -2.65
N TRP A 128 6.50 4.79 -1.33
CA TRP A 128 5.34 4.44 -0.55
C TRP A 128 5.27 5.24 0.75
N ASP A 129 4.06 5.37 1.26
CA ASP A 129 3.82 5.79 2.63
C ASP A 129 2.73 4.94 3.26
N ALA A 130 2.70 4.92 4.59
CA ALA A 130 1.65 4.23 5.30
C ALA A 130 1.02 5.13 6.35
N LEU A 131 -0.29 5.00 6.48
CA LEU A 131 -1.09 5.81 7.37
C LEU A 131 -1.73 4.98 8.47
N GLN A 132 -1.74 5.54 9.66
CA GLN A 132 -2.49 5.04 10.81
C GLN A 132 -3.26 6.20 11.43
N PRO A 133 -4.28 5.94 12.27
CA PRO A 133 -4.95 7.00 13.00
C PRO A 133 -3.96 7.83 13.82
N GLY A 134 -3.93 9.14 13.61
CA GLY A 134 -3.15 10.04 14.44
C GLY A 134 -3.74 10.08 15.84
N GLY A 135 -2.89 9.96 16.86
CA GLY A 135 -3.28 9.98 18.27
C GLY A 135 -3.97 11.29 18.70
N LYS A 136 -5.24 11.43 18.35
CA LYS A 136 -6.23 12.23 19.07
C LYS A 136 -7.59 11.59 18.83
N GLU A 137 -7.83 10.51 19.56
CA GLU A 137 -9.18 10.07 19.87
C GLU A 137 -9.91 11.28 20.47
N ILE A 138 -10.74 11.94 19.67
CA ILE A 138 -11.70 12.92 20.18
C ILE A 138 -12.75 12.07 20.89
N ALA A 139 -12.49 11.75 22.17
CA ALA A 139 -13.46 11.13 23.04
C ALA A 139 -14.75 11.94 22.95
N ARG A 140 -15.80 11.33 22.39
CA ARG A 140 -17.14 11.92 22.38
C ARG A 140 -17.64 11.91 23.84
N PRO A 141 -17.97 13.06 24.46
CA PRO A 141 -18.65 13.02 25.75
C PRO A 141 -20.06 12.43 25.56
N HIS A 142 -20.41 11.52 26.47
CA HIS A 142 -21.72 10.90 26.63
C HIS A 142 -22.80 11.93 26.99
#